data_AF-A0A8H5FKF2-F1
#
_entry.id   AF-A0A8H5FKF2-F1
#
_cell.length_a   1.000
_cell.length_b   1.000
_cell.length_c   1.000
_cell.angle_alpha   90.00
_cell.angle_beta   90.00
_cell.angle_gamma   90.00
#
_symmetry.space_group_name_H-M   'P 1'
#
loop_
_entity.id
_entity.type
_entity.pdbx_description
1 polymer ?
#
loop_
_entity_poly.entity_id
_entity_poly.type
_entity_poly.pdbx_seq_one_letter_code
_entity_poly.pdbx_strand_id
1 'polypeptide(L)'
;MTPPGSTFQSCSVFPLNDLPLSNRSPLLPHLSLLILFSRFIYHFPPFNILSLSILALRFAFFVPHASLSTLRSPLSSPTLTHSPPQKHFRKESYYADLLDIFHDTAYKTEFGQLVDLITAPEDHVDLSKFSLERHRLIVIYKTAFYSFYLPVACAMLMSGVPYPEDAPSFSLAGTSLAPAEIAGSAATATEATTAAPSDPYSLALSILIPLGEYFQVQDDFLDFSATPEVLGKIGTDIVDNKCSWVVNTALLLTSPTALSNPFNPSTTPERLREIRQILEENYGKKEKDVQGVNQAELRVKEVYEELGVRKAYEKYEERVVGVLRERIAAVKDREGGLKKEVFTSFLGKIYKRSK
;
A
#
# COMPACT_ATOMS: atom_id res chain seq x y z
N MET A 1 13.77 3.76 49.98
CA MET A 1 15.16 3.98 49.55
C MET A 1 15.30 3.37 48.16
N THR A 2 15.60 4.21 47.18
CA THR A 2 15.74 3.92 45.75
C THR A 2 16.98 3.07 45.44
N PRO A 3 16.97 2.21 44.40
CA PRO A 3 18.18 1.64 43.84
C PRO A 3 18.79 2.58 42.77
N PRO A 4 20.10 2.47 42.50
CA PRO A 4 20.87 3.43 41.69
C PRO A 4 20.73 3.17 40.18
N GLY A 5 20.78 4.26 39.41
CA GLY A 5 20.63 4.27 37.95
C GLY A 5 21.84 3.71 37.20
N SER A 6 21.56 2.92 36.18
CA SER A 6 22.52 2.46 35.17
C SER A 6 22.49 3.38 33.96
N THR A 7 23.53 4.21 33.84
CA THR A 7 23.82 5.05 32.67
C THR A 7 24.33 4.16 31.53
N PHE A 8 23.60 4.11 30.41
CA PHE A 8 24.05 3.44 29.19
C PHE A 8 25.18 4.26 28.52
N GLN A 9 26.35 3.65 28.40
CA GLN A 9 27.50 4.14 27.63
C GLN A 9 27.16 4.16 26.13
N SER A 10 27.41 5.27 25.45
CA SER A 10 27.35 5.36 24.00
C SER A 10 28.50 4.56 23.37
N CYS A 11 28.18 3.61 22.49
CA CYS A 11 29.17 3.03 21.60
C CYS A 11 29.63 4.11 20.61
N SER A 12 30.91 4.43 20.72
CA SER A 12 31.67 5.33 19.88
C SER A 12 31.55 5.00 18.39
N VAL A 13 31.35 6.06 17.61
CA VAL A 13 31.46 6.15 16.16
C VAL A 13 32.80 5.55 15.70
N PHE A 14 32.78 4.53 14.84
CA PHE A 14 33.94 4.18 14.02
C PHE A 14 34.14 5.27 12.96
N PRO A 15 35.26 6.00 12.93
CA PRO A 15 35.50 7.01 11.91
C PRO A 15 35.88 6.32 10.59
N LEU A 16 34.96 6.36 9.63
CA LEU A 16 35.12 5.82 8.27
C LEU A 16 35.99 6.71 7.36
N ASN A 17 36.93 7.46 7.94
CA ASN A 17 37.77 8.43 7.23
C ASN A 17 39.19 7.93 6.92
N ASP A 18 39.62 6.79 7.47
CA ASP A 18 41.01 6.31 7.34
C ASP A 18 41.17 5.06 6.44
N LEU A 19 40.42 4.98 5.34
CA LEU A 19 40.67 3.98 4.30
C LEU A 19 41.24 4.65 3.04
N PRO A 20 42.36 4.13 2.46
CA PRO A 20 43.02 4.72 1.30
C PRO A 20 42.08 4.79 0.09
N LEU A 21 42.15 5.91 -0.63
CA LEU A 21 41.27 6.33 -1.73
C LEU A 21 41.25 5.40 -2.97
N SER A 22 41.96 4.28 -2.97
CA SER A 22 42.13 3.44 -4.16
C SER A 22 41.17 2.25 -4.27
N ASN A 23 40.15 2.13 -3.42
CA ASN A 23 39.26 0.96 -3.47
C ASN A 23 37.78 1.21 -3.10
N ARG A 24 37.22 2.37 -3.46
CA ARG A 24 35.76 2.55 -3.42
C ARG A 24 35.16 1.95 -4.69
N SER A 25 34.49 0.81 -4.56
CA SER A 25 33.61 0.29 -5.59
C SER A 25 32.49 1.30 -5.91
N PRO A 26 32.08 1.46 -7.18
CA PRO A 26 31.12 2.49 -7.61
C PRO A 26 29.71 2.34 -7.03
N LEU A 27 29.45 1.30 -6.22
CA LEU A 27 28.13 0.96 -5.68
C LEU A 27 27.78 1.64 -4.34
N LEU A 28 28.76 2.25 -3.64
CA LEU A 28 28.52 2.85 -2.32
C LEU A 28 27.51 4.02 -2.26
N PRO A 29 27.47 4.97 -3.21
CA PRO A 29 26.44 6.03 -3.18
C PRO A 29 25.04 5.47 -3.52
N HIS A 30 24.96 4.40 -4.33
CA HIS A 30 23.71 3.73 -4.69
C HIS A 30 23.11 2.93 -3.52
N LEU A 31 23.97 2.27 -2.72
CA LEU A 31 23.55 1.56 -1.49
C LEU A 31 22.97 2.53 -0.45
N SER A 32 23.52 3.74 -0.36
CA SER A 32 23.08 4.77 0.59
C SER A 32 21.66 5.26 0.29
N LEU A 33 21.27 5.32 -1.00
CA LEU A 33 19.92 5.70 -1.42
C LEU A 33 18.90 4.58 -1.17
N LEU A 34 19.25 3.32 -1.43
CA LEU A 34 18.44 2.14 -1.06
C LEU A 34 18.23 2.04 0.46
N ILE A 35 19.25 2.36 1.26
CA ILE A 35 19.15 2.45 2.73
C ILE A 35 18.28 3.64 3.15
N LEU A 36 18.33 4.77 2.43
CA LEU A 36 17.45 5.92 2.67
C LEU A 36 15.99 5.61 2.34
N PHE A 37 15.68 4.95 1.22
CA PHE A 37 14.34 4.47 0.88
C PHE A 37 13.86 3.38 1.88
N SER A 38 14.74 2.46 2.26
CA SER A 38 14.45 1.45 3.28
C SER A 38 14.32 2.03 4.70
N ARG A 39 14.86 3.22 4.98
CA ARG A 39 14.58 3.95 6.23
C ARG A 39 13.33 4.81 6.11
N PHE A 40 13.01 5.33 4.92
CA PHE A 40 11.81 6.13 4.66
C PHE A 40 10.52 5.36 4.83
N ILE A 41 10.49 4.10 4.40
CA ILE A 41 9.35 3.19 4.57
C ILE A 41 9.19 2.75 6.04
N TYR A 42 10.25 2.80 6.86
CA TYR A 42 10.31 2.15 8.17
C TYR A 42 10.46 3.07 9.40
N HIS A 43 10.79 4.37 9.23
CA HIS A 43 11.03 5.27 10.36
C HIS A 43 9.99 6.38 10.57
N PHE A 44 8.87 6.37 9.83
CA PHE A 44 7.74 7.22 10.17
C PHE A 44 6.66 6.42 10.91
N PRO A 45 6.27 6.81 12.14
CA PRO A 45 5.07 6.30 12.79
C PRO A 45 3.84 6.70 11.96
N PRO A 46 2.67 6.03 12.14
CA PRO A 46 1.55 6.15 11.22
C PRO A 46 0.85 7.49 11.44
N PHE A 47 1.33 8.54 10.80
CA PHE A 47 0.63 9.81 10.72
C PHE A 47 0.47 10.19 9.27
N ASN A 48 -0.81 10.16 8.87
CA ASN A 48 -1.38 10.65 7.64
C ASN A 48 -0.72 10.13 6.36
N ILE A 49 -1.42 9.26 5.64
CA ILE A 49 -1.11 8.95 4.23
C ILE A 49 -0.95 10.26 3.44
N LEU A 50 -1.64 11.34 3.83
CA LEU A 50 -1.46 12.69 3.31
C LEU A 50 -0.02 13.23 3.50
N SER A 51 0.65 12.97 4.62
CA SER A 51 2.04 13.40 4.88
C SER A 51 3.06 12.58 4.10
N LEU A 52 2.86 11.27 3.96
CA LEU A 52 3.68 10.40 3.11
C LEU A 52 3.53 10.75 1.63
N SER A 53 2.32 11.10 1.22
CA SER A 53 2.03 11.55 -0.14
C SER A 53 2.56 12.94 -0.39
N ILE A 54 2.42 13.90 0.53
CA ILE A 54 3.07 15.22 0.47
C ILE A 54 4.60 15.08 0.42
N LEU A 55 5.16 14.03 1.03
CA LEU A 55 6.60 13.79 1.04
C LEU A 55 7.09 13.09 -0.24
N ALA A 56 6.30 12.17 -0.81
CA ALA A 56 6.49 11.63 -2.15
C ALA A 56 6.30 12.72 -3.22
N LEU A 57 5.30 13.59 -3.07
CA LEU A 57 5.08 14.82 -3.83
C LEU A 57 6.24 15.80 -3.65
N ARG A 58 6.80 15.98 -2.45
CA ARG A 58 8.01 16.79 -2.25
C ARG A 58 9.25 16.20 -2.91
N PHE A 59 9.32 14.88 -3.08
CA PHE A 59 10.35 14.23 -3.87
C PHE A 59 10.10 14.35 -5.38
N ALA A 60 8.84 14.33 -5.83
CA ALA A 60 8.44 14.43 -7.24
C ALA A 60 8.36 15.88 -7.78
N PHE A 61 8.02 16.88 -6.96
CA PHE A 61 7.77 18.29 -7.35
C PHE A 61 9.01 19.18 -7.37
N PHE A 62 10.23 18.62 -7.35
CA PHE A 62 11.45 19.41 -7.57
C PHE A 62 11.77 19.60 -9.07
N VAL A 63 10.76 19.98 -9.86
CA VAL A 63 10.88 20.58 -11.21
C VAL A 63 10.19 21.95 -11.17
N PRO A 64 10.85 23.03 -11.61
CA PRO A 64 10.52 24.39 -11.18
C PRO A 64 9.39 24.99 -12.01
N HIS A 65 8.13 24.60 -11.76
CA HIS A 65 6.99 25.46 -12.10
C HIS A 65 5.69 25.01 -11.42
N ALA A 66 5.43 25.52 -10.23
CA ALA A 66 4.07 25.78 -9.74
C ALA A 66 4.13 26.80 -8.61
N SER A 67 3.83 28.05 -8.96
CA SER A 67 3.43 29.08 -8.00
C SER A 67 2.03 28.72 -7.50
N LEU A 68 1.82 28.65 -6.18
CA LEU A 68 0.56 28.99 -5.47
C LEU A 68 0.71 28.68 -3.96
N SER A 69 1.21 29.68 -3.24
CA SER A 69 0.76 30.22 -1.94
C SER A 69 -0.06 29.39 -0.91
N THR A 70 0.03 28.07 -0.81
CA THR A 70 -0.76 27.33 0.20
C THR A 70 0.02 26.20 0.87
N LEU A 71 0.93 26.54 1.80
CA LEU A 71 1.38 25.65 2.89
C LEU A 71 2.38 26.41 3.78
N ARG A 72 1.88 27.32 4.62
CA ARG A 72 2.66 27.89 5.73
C ARG A 72 2.24 27.19 7.02
N SER A 73 2.85 26.03 7.30
CA SER A 73 2.86 25.44 8.63
C SER A 73 4.31 25.32 9.10
N PRO A 74 4.67 25.83 10.30
CA PRO A 74 6.05 25.89 10.74
C PRO A 74 6.41 24.62 11.52
N LEU A 75 7.34 23.81 11.01
CA LEU A 75 8.09 22.88 11.86
C LEU A 75 9.57 22.96 11.49
N SER A 76 10.30 23.66 12.35
CA SER A 76 11.75 23.64 12.46
C SER A 76 12.19 22.25 12.95
N SER A 77 12.87 21.51 12.09
CA SER A 77 13.65 20.31 12.45
C SER A 77 14.95 20.34 11.64
N PRO A 78 16.10 19.95 12.23
CA PRO A 78 17.40 20.27 11.67
C PRO A 78 17.65 19.48 10.39
N THR A 79 18.03 20.25 9.38
CA THR A 79 18.43 19.96 8.01
C THR A 79 19.11 18.60 7.82
N LEU A 80 18.36 17.54 7.49
CA LEU A 80 18.87 16.57 6.53
C LEU A 80 18.99 17.33 5.22
N THR A 81 20.20 17.51 4.70
CA THR A 81 20.44 18.14 3.41
C THR A 81 19.84 17.28 2.31
N HIS A 82 18.54 17.44 2.05
CA HIS A 82 17.82 16.88 0.91
C HIS A 82 18.30 17.60 -0.35
N SER A 83 19.43 17.16 -0.87
CA SER A 83 19.92 17.59 -2.18
C SER A 83 19.07 16.96 -3.28
N PRO A 84 18.52 17.73 -4.23
CA PRO A 84 17.62 17.21 -5.26
C PRO A 84 18.31 16.19 -6.17
N PRO A 85 17.55 15.29 -6.83
CA PRO A 85 18.08 14.32 -7.79
C PRO A 85 18.97 14.98 -8.85
N GLN A 86 18.61 16.19 -9.27
CA GLN A 86 19.39 17.07 -10.16
C GLN A 86 20.85 17.28 -9.74
N LYS A 87 21.17 17.25 -8.44
CA LYS A 87 22.55 17.44 -7.98
C LYS A 87 23.41 16.17 -8.11
N HIS A 88 22.78 15.00 -8.14
CA HIS A 88 23.47 13.71 -8.07
C HIS A 88 23.42 12.95 -9.39
N PHE A 89 22.30 13.02 -10.11
CA PHE A 89 22.02 12.16 -11.26
C PHE A 89 22.00 12.89 -12.60
N ARG A 90 22.15 14.22 -12.63
CA ARG A 90 22.02 15.01 -13.88
C ARG A 90 23.00 14.60 -14.99
N LYS A 91 24.12 13.98 -14.65
CA LYS A 91 25.12 13.50 -15.61
C LYS A 91 24.92 12.04 -16.03
N GLU A 92 24.01 11.34 -15.38
CA GLU A 92 23.72 9.94 -15.65
C GLU A 92 22.88 9.80 -16.91
N SER A 93 23.18 8.80 -17.73
CA SER A 93 22.48 8.56 -19.00
C SER A 93 20.99 8.26 -18.81
N TYR A 94 20.62 7.70 -17.66
CA TYR A 94 19.24 7.33 -17.30
C TYR A 94 18.45 8.44 -16.58
N TYR A 95 18.99 9.67 -16.50
CA TYR A 95 18.35 10.75 -15.75
C TYR A 95 16.96 11.11 -16.28
N ALA A 96 16.79 11.14 -17.61
CA ALA A 96 15.50 11.45 -18.24
C ALA A 96 14.46 10.37 -17.90
N ASP A 97 14.79 9.10 -18.13
CA ASP A 97 13.91 7.96 -17.80
C ASP A 97 13.55 7.95 -16.30
N LEU A 98 14.50 8.30 -15.44
CA LEU A 98 14.26 8.39 -14.01
C LEU A 98 13.21 9.46 -13.69
N LEU A 99 13.34 10.65 -14.28
CA LEU A 99 12.35 11.72 -14.11
C LEU A 99 10.97 11.30 -14.62
N ASP A 100 10.90 10.63 -15.77
CA ASP A 100 9.63 10.19 -16.35
C ASP A 100 8.93 9.18 -15.44
N ILE A 101 9.66 8.21 -14.89
CA ILE A 101 9.11 7.24 -13.91
C ILE A 101 8.58 7.96 -12.66
N PHE A 102 9.30 8.97 -12.15
CA PHE A 102 8.86 9.73 -10.98
C PHE A 102 7.59 10.56 -11.27
N HIS A 103 7.55 11.28 -12.38
CA HIS A 103 6.38 12.07 -12.76
C HIS A 103 5.15 11.18 -13.02
N ASP A 104 5.33 10.08 -13.73
CA ASP A 104 4.27 9.12 -14.01
C ASP A 104 3.70 8.50 -12.73
N THR A 105 4.58 8.13 -11.78
CA THR A 105 4.17 7.61 -10.48
C THR A 105 3.45 8.67 -9.63
N ALA A 106 3.92 9.92 -9.66
CA ALA A 106 3.28 11.03 -8.95
C ALA A 106 1.86 11.26 -9.47
N TYR A 107 1.69 11.35 -10.80
CA TYR A 107 0.39 11.47 -11.45
C TYR A 107 -0.56 10.32 -11.06
N LYS A 108 -0.08 9.07 -11.10
CA LYS A 108 -0.86 7.89 -10.67
C LYS A 108 -1.29 7.99 -9.21
N THR A 109 -0.40 8.46 -8.33
CA THR A 109 -0.68 8.60 -6.90
C THR A 109 -1.71 9.70 -6.63
N GLU A 110 -1.58 10.85 -7.28
CA GLU A 110 -2.55 11.94 -7.21
C GLU A 110 -3.93 11.51 -7.72
N PHE A 111 -3.96 10.77 -8.84
CA PHE A 111 -5.19 10.18 -9.35
C PHE A 111 -5.83 9.23 -8.34
N GLY A 112 -5.04 8.32 -7.74
CA GLY A 112 -5.54 7.41 -6.71
C GLY A 112 -6.10 8.12 -5.48
N GLN A 113 -5.46 9.21 -5.04
CA GLN A 113 -5.98 10.05 -3.95
C GLN A 113 -7.28 10.77 -4.33
N LEU A 114 -7.34 11.33 -5.54
CA LEU A 114 -8.55 11.98 -6.03
C LEU A 114 -9.71 10.98 -6.04
N VAL A 115 -9.49 9.77 -6.56
CA VAL A 115 -10.50 8.71 -6.58
C VAL A 115 -10.93 8.29 -5.17
N ASP A 116 -10.01 8.23 -4.21
CA ASP A 116 -10.31 7.96 -2.80
C ASP A 116 -11.27 9.02 -2.21
N LEU A 117 -10.94 10.30 -2.42
CA LEU A 117 -11.71 11.42 -1.88
C LEU A 117 -13.11 11.55 -2.50
N ILE A 118 -13.25 11.33 -3.81
CA ILE A 118 -14.58 11.38 -4.47
C ILE A 118 -15.47 10.18 -4.10
N THR A 119 -14.86 9.03 -3.78
CA THR A 119 -15.59 7.80 -3.44
C THR A 119 -16.17 7.88 -2.04
N ALA A 120 -15.43 8.49 -1.11
CA ALA A 120 -15.74 8.56 0.30
C ALA A 120 -15.68 10.02 0.82
N PRO A 121 -16.61 10.90 0.39
CA PRO A 121 -16.66 12.26 0.92
C PRO A 121 -16.99 12.23 2.41
N GLU A 122 -16.34 13.08 3.20
CA GLU A 122 -16.46 13.07 4.66
C GLU A 122 -17.84 13.48 5.17
N ASP A 123 -18.56 14.31 4.42
CA ASP A 123 -19.83 14.89 4.85
C ASP A 123 -21.06 14.07 4.41
N HIS A 124 -20.87 13.04 3.58
CA HIS A 124 -21.97 12.25 3.04
C HIS A 124 -21.59 10.77 2.89
N VAL A 125 -22.16 9.92 3.75
CA VAL A 125 -22.00 8.47 3.68
C VAL A 125 -22.90 7.91 2.56
N ASP A 126 -22.29 7.23 1.59
CA ASP A 126 -23.00 6.55 0.51
C ASP A 126 -22.32 5.23 0.16
N LEU A 127 -22.77 4.16 0.83
CA LEU A 127 -22.21 2.82 0.63
C LEU A 127 -22.54 2.23 -0.75
N SER A 128 -23.46 2.82 -1.52
CA SER A 128 -23.74 2.37 -2.90
C SER A 128 -22.59 2.69 -3.85
N LYS A 129 -21.75 3.67 -3.49
CA LYS A 129 -20.51 3.99 -4.22
C LYS A 129 -19.40 3.02 -3.90
N PHE A 130 -19.51 2.19 -2.87
CA PHE A 130 -18.45 1.26 -2.50
C PHE A 130 -18.55 -0.01 -3.34
N SER A 131 -17.42 -0.42 -3.90
CA SER A 131 -17.26 -1.74 -4.51
C SER A 131 -15.81 -2.20 -4.36
N LEU A 132 -15.59 -3.51 -4.34
CA LEU A 132 -14.24 -4.08 -4.38
C LEU A 132 -13.45 -3.59 -5.60
N GLU A 133 -14.11 -3.35 -6.73
CA GLU A 133 -13.48 -2.80 -7.93
C GLU A 133 -12.97 -1.38 -7.72
N ARG A 134 -13.76 -0.50 -7.07
CA ARG A 134 -13.34 0.87 -6.75
C ARG A 134 -12.25 0.89 -5.69
N HIS A 135 -12.40 0.10 -4.62
CA HIS A 135 -11.34 -0.08 -3.61
C HIS A 135 -10.03 -0.48 -4.29
N ARG A 136 -10.07 -1.50 -5.14
CA ARG A 136 -8.91 -1.98 -5.87
C ARG A 136 -8.26 -0.91 -6.75
N LEU A 137 -9.05 -0.13 -7.48
CA LEU A 137 -8.57 1.02 -8.24
C LEU A 137 -7.85 2.03 -7.33
N ILE A 138 -8.49 2.42 -6.22
CA ILE A 138 -7.92 3.34 -5.24
C ILE A 138 -6.58 2.80 -4.76
N VAL A 139 -6.54 1.56 -4.25
CA VAL A 139 -5.34 0.95 -3.68
C VAL A 139 -4.17 0.89 -4.67
N ILE A 140 -4.44 0.46 -5.90
CA ILE A 140 -3.39 0.29 -6.92
C ILE A 140 -2.74 1.64 -7.23
N TYR A 141 -3.55 2.66 -7.49
CA TYR A 141 -3.05 3.98 -7.87
C TYR A 141 -2.52 4.78 -6.69
N LYS A 142 -3.20 4.74 -5.54
CA LYS A 142 -2.82 5.46 -4.32
C LYS A 142 -1.60 4.85 -3.64
N THR A 143 -1.43 3.53 -3.68
CA THR A 143 -0.43 2.81 -2.86
C THR A 143 0.55 1.97 -3.67
N ALA A 144 0.08 1.12 -4.58
CA ALA A 144 0.92 0.08 -5.17
C ALA A 144 2.07 0.62 -6.04
N PHE A 145 1.80 1.62 -6.89
CA PHE A 145 2.81 2.18 -7.79
C PHE A 145 3.97 2.82 -7.03
N TYR A 146 3.69 3.73 -6.09
CA TYR A 146 4.75 4.45 -5.39
C TYR A 146 5.47 3.59 -4.34
N SER A 147 4.75 2.70 -3.65
CA SER A 147 5.31 1.93 -2.54
C SER A 147 6.10 0.70 -2.98
N PHE A 148 5.68 0.07 -4.09
CA PHE A 148 6.23 -1.21 -4.51
C PHE A 148 6.91 -1.14 -5.87
N TYR A 149 6.24 -0.61 -6.90
CA TYR A 149 6.80 -0.59 -8.26
C TYR A 149 7.96 0.41 -8.41
N LEU A 150 7.75 1.67 -8.02
CA LEU A 150 8.72 2.75 -8.19
C LEU A 150 10.13 2.43 -7.65
N PRO A 151 10.30 1.92 -6.40
CA PRO A 151 11.63 1.59 -5.88
C PRO A 151 12.36 0.53 -6.72
N VAL A 152 11.62 -0.47 -7.24
CA VAL A 152 12.20 -1.54 -8.06
C VAL A 152 12.49 -1.04 -9.47
N ALA A 153 11.61 -0.23 -10.06
CA ALA A 153 11.82 0.38 -11.37
C ALA A 153 13.05 1.29 -11.38
N CYS A 154 13.22 2.14 -10.35
CA CYS A 154 14.42 2.95 -10.16
C CYS A 154 15.67 2.08 -10.01
N ALA A 155 15.60 1.01 -9.20
CA ALA A 155 16.75 0.12 -9.01
C ALA A 155 17.16 -0.60 -10.30
N MET A 156 16.20 -1.06 -11.11
CA MET A 156 16.45 -1.67 -12.42
C MET A 156 17.14 -0.67 -13.36
N LEU A 157 16.60 0.55 -13.43
CA LEU A 157 17.15 1.61 -14.27
C LEU A 157 18.60 1.97 -13.87
N MET A 158 18.84 2.15 -12.57
CA MET A 158 20.17 2.45 -12.01
C MET A 158 21.15 1.27 -12.15
N SER A 159 20.65 0.05 -12.36
CA SER A 159 21.46 -1.15 -12.61
C SER A 159 21.74 -1.37 -14.09
N GLY A 160 21.36 -0.43 -14.97
CA GLY A 160 21.59 -0.51 -16.41
C GLY A 160 20.56 -1.33 -17.18
N VAL A 161 19.43 -1.68 -16.57
CA VAL A 161 18.29 -2.24 -17.31
C VAL A 161 17.58 -1.07 -18.01
N PRO A 162 17.55 -1.02 -19.35
CA PRO A 162 16.94 0.11 -20.06
C PRO A 162 15.43 0.10 -19.87
N TYR A 163 14.86 1.28 -19.60
CA TYR A 163 13.41 1.44 -19.61
C TYR A 163 12.89 1.24 -21.04
N PRO A 164 11.78 0.49 -21.24
CA PRO A 164 11.24 0.30 -22.57
C PRO A 164 10.71 1.63 -23.16
N GLU A 165 10.85 1.82 -24.47
CA GLU A 165 10.31 3.01 -25.17
C GLU A 165 8.79 3.12 -24.97
N ASP A 166 8.10 1.98 -25.10
CA ASP A 166 6.70 1.87 -24.71
C ASP A 166 6.61 1.64 -23.21
N ALA A 167 6.06 2.63 -22.50
CA ALA A 167 5.86 2.53 -21.06
C ALA A 167 5.04 1.26 -20.72
N PRO A 168 5.52 0.45 -19.77
CA PRO A 168 4.87 -0.80 -19.43
C PRO A 168 3.47 -0.51 -18.89
N SER A 169 2.46 -1.03 -19.58
CA SER A 169 1.06 -0.82 -19.23
C SER A 169 0.59 -1.91 -18.27
N PHE A 170 -0.13 -1.50 -17.23
CA PHE A 170 -0.77 -2.42 -16.30
C PHE A 170 -2.27 -2.45 -16.57
N SER A 171 -2.82 -3.64 -16.78
CA SER A 171 -4.27 -3.85 -16.84
C SER A 171 -4.82 -4.29 -15.49
N LEU A 172 -5.89 -3.63 -15.06
CA LEU A 172 -6.67 -4.05 -13.91
C LEU A 172 -7.41 -5.38 -14.18
N ALA A 173 -7.63 -5.75 -15.44
CA ALA A 173 -8.28 -7.01 -15.80
C ALA A 173 -7.39 -8.22 -15.43
N GLY A 174 -7.98 -9.25 -14.83
CA GLY A 174 -7.28 -10.51 -14.51
C GLY A 174 -6.29 -10.43 -13.34
N THR A 175 -6.11 -9.27 -12.74
CA THR A 175 -5.27 -9.09 -11.53
C THR A 175 -6.12 -9.11 -10.25
N SER A 176 -7.45 -9.23 -10.37
CA SER A 176 -8.36 -9.28 -9.23
C SER A 176 -8.09 -10.55 -8.43
N LEU A 177 -7.51 -10.36 -7.24
CA LEU A 177 -7.31 -11.44 -6.28
C LEU A 177 -8.50 -11.56 -5.32
N ALA A 178 -9.67 -11.02 -5.67
CA ALA A 178 -10.87 -11.12 -4.85
C ALA A 178 -11.32 -12.58 -4.69
N PRO A 179 -11.88 -12.98 -3.53
CA PRO A 179 -12.41 -14.32 -3.35
C PRO A 179 -13.48 -14.69 -4.37
N ALA A 180 -13.19 -15.66 -5.24
CA ALA A 180 -14.17 -16.23 -6.18
C ALA A 180 -15.45 -16.69 -5.45
N GLU A 181 -15.31 -17.17 -4.21
CA GLU A 181 -16.41 -17.56 -3.33
C GLU A 181 -17.23 -16.38 -2.78
N ILE A 182 -16.67 -15.17 -2.74
CA ILE A 182 -17.36 -13.96 -2.26
C ILE A 182 -17.99 -13.20 -3.42
N ALA A 183 -17.39 -13.27 -4.61
CA ALA A 183 -17.84 -12.51 -5.76
C ALA A 183 -19.21 -12.92 -6.32
N GLY A 184 -19.74 -14.11 -6.00
CA GLY A 184 -21.04 -14.61 -6.53
C GLY A 184 -21.18 -14.57 -8.06
N SER A 185 -20.08 -14.26 -8.74
CA SER A 185 -19.97 -13.95 -10.14
C SER A 185 -19.12 -15.05 -10.70
N ALA A 186 -19.64 -15.68 -11.75
CA ALA A 186 -18.80 -16.30 -12.75
C ALA A 186 -17.92 -15.21 -13.38
N ALA A 187 -16.96 -14.70 -12.61
CA ALA A 187 -15.69 -14.29 -13.18
C ALA A 187 -15.11 -15.60 -13.70
N THR A 188 -15.55 -16.00 -14.88
CA THR A 188 -14.73 -16.76 -15.79
C THR A 188 -13.34 -16.20 -15.62
N ALA A 189 -12.43 -17.05 -15.15
CA ALA A 189 -11.03 -16.89 -15.45
C ALA A 189 -10.95 -16.91 -16.97
N THR A 190 -11.28 -15.78 -17.60
CA THR A 190 -10.69 -15.44 -18.87
C THR A 190 -9.25 -15.18 -18.45
N GLU A 191 -8.48 -16.27 -18.45
CA GLU A 191 -7.05 -16.21 -18.67
C GLU A 191 -6.90 -15.27 -19.85
N ALA A 192 -6.61 -14.00 -19.54
CA ALA A 192 -5.99 -13.15 -20.51
C ALA A 192 -4.66 -13.85 -20.74
N THR A 193 -4.60 -14.62 -21.82
CA THR A 193 -3.37 -15.03 -22.48
C THR A 193 -2.67 -13.77 -22.96
N THR A 194 -2.21 -12.94 -22.02
CA THR A 194 -1.18 -11.96 -22.29
C THR A 194 0.10 -12.78 -22.34
N ALA A 195 0.71 -12.80 -23.52
CA ALA A 195 2.03 -13.35 -23.74
C ALA A 195 2.94 -12.99 -22.55
N ALA A 196 3.79 -13.94 -22.13
CA ALA A 196 4.71 -13.74 -21.02
C ALA A 196 5.35 -12.34 -21.11
N PRO A 197 5.36 -11.54 -20.02
CA PRO A 197 5.84 -10.17 -20.06
C PRO A 197 7.22 -10.14 -20.71
N SER A 198 7.30 -9.49 -21.87
CA SER A 198 8.48 -9.52 -22.73
C SER A 198 9.64 -8.75 -22.12
N ASP A 199 9.36 -7.80 -21.22
CA ASP A 199 10.36 -6.96 -20.56
C ASP A 199 10.35 -7.09 -19.01
N PRO A 200 11.48 -6.78 -18.35
CA PRO A 200 11.61 -6.87 -16.89
C PRO A 200 10.68 -5.95 -16.09
N TYR A 201 10.27 -4.79 -16.64
CA TYR A 201 9.40 -3.84 -15.95
C TYR A 201 7.95 -4.32 -15.93
N SER A 202 7.46 -4.87 -17.05
CA SER A 202 6.15 -5.54 -17.09
C SER A 202 6.09 -6.75 -16.15
N LEU A 203 7.17 -7.54 -16.07
CA LEU A 203 7.27 -8.60 -15.08
C LEU A 203 7.20 -8.06 -13.66
N ALA A 204 7.96 -6.99 -13.35
CA ALA A 204 7.93 -6.34 -12.05
C ALA A 204 6.52 -5.83 -11.70
N LEU A 205 5.82 -5.15 -12.63
CA LEU A 205 4.44 -4.72 -12.44
C LEU A 205 3.50 -5.89 -12.11
N SER A 206 3.63 -7.00 -12.84
CA SER A 206 2.78 -8.18 -12.66
C SER A 206 2.87 -8.82 -11.27
N ILE A 207 3.94 -8.52 -10.51
CA ILE A 207 4.17 -9.02 -9.15
C ILE A 207 3.93 -7.92 -8.11
N LEU A 208 4.48 -6.72 -8.33
CA LEU A 208 4.49 -5.63 -7.36
C LEU A 208 3.13 -4.95 -7.22
N ILE A 209 2.34 -4.87 -8.28
CA ILE A 209 1.00 -4.29 -8.18
C ILE A 209 0.06 -5.16 -7.34
N PRO A 210 -0.07 -6.48 -7.58
CA PRO A 210 -0.85 -7.35 -6.68
C PRO A 210 -0.28 -7.43 -5.26
N LEU A 211 1.05 -7.31 -5.10
CA LEU A 211 1.66 -7.25 -3.78
C LEU A 211 1.27 -5.96 -3.02
N GLY A 212 1.21 -4.83 -3.71
CA GLY A 212 0.72 -3.58 -3.13
C GLY A 212 -0.77 -3.59 -2.82
N GLU A 213 -1.57 -4.27 -3.64
CA GLU A 213 -2.97 -4.54 -3.35
C GLU A 213 -3.12 -5.34 -2.04
N TYR A 214 -2.39 -6.45 -1.91
CA TYR A 214 -2.36 -7.26 -0.69
C TYR A 214 -1.95 -6.45 0.54
N PHE A 215 -0.91 -5.62 0.42
CA PHE A 215 -0.41 -4.79 1.51
C PHE A 215 -1.50 -3.86 2.05
N GLN A 216 -2.27 -3.20 1.18
CA GLN A 216 -3.33 -2.29 1.62
C GLN A 216 -4.53 -3.07 2.16
N VAL A 217 -4.91 -4.21 1.57
CA VAL A 217 -5.97 -5.06 2.12
C VAL A 217 -5.62 -5.55 3.52
N GLN A 218 -4.34 -5.87 3.78
CA GLN A 218 -3.86 -6.18 5.11
C GLN A 218 -3.94 -4.98 6.05
N ASP A 219 -3.56 -3.77 5.62
CA ASP A 219 -3.67 -2.55 6.45
C ASP A 219 -5.13 -2.27 6.84
N ASP A 220 -6.06 -2.35 5.88
CA ASP A 220 -7.51 -2.20 6.11
C ASP A 220 -8.04 -3.27 7.08
N PHE A 221 -7.62 -4.53 6.92
CA PHE A 221 -8.02 -5.61 7.82
C PHE A 221 -7.48 -5.41 9.24
N LEU A 222 -6.23 -4.96 9.38
CA LEU A 222 -5.61 -4.67 10.67
C LEU A 222 -6.23 -3.44 11.34
N ASP A 223 -6.67 -2.43 10.57
CA ASP A 223 -7.38 -1.25 11.09
C ASP A 223 -8.67 -1.65 11.83
N PHE A 224 -9.37 -2.66 11.30
CA PHE A 224 -10.52 -3.28 11.94
C PHE A 224 -10.15 -4.24 13.09
N SER A 225 -9.23 -5.17 12.84
CA SER A 225 -9.13 -6.42 13.61
C SER A 225 -8.06 -6.43 14.70
N ALA A 226 -7.08 -5.53 14.63
CA ALA A 226 -5.98 -5.46 15.59
C ALA A 226 -6.33 -4.59 16.79
N THR A 227 -5.80 -4.94 17.95
CA THR A 227 -5.92 -4.08 19.13
C THR A 227 -5.04 -2.84 18.97
N PRO A 228 -5.36 -1.70 19.63
CA PRO A 228 -4.55 -0.49 19.54
C PRO A 228 -3.07 -0.71 19.91
N GLU A 229 -2.79 -1.64 20.82
CA GLU A 229 -1.44 -2.01 21.26
C GLU A 229 -0.63 -2.69 20.16
N VAL A 230 -1.28 -3.52 19.33
CA VAL A 230 -0.64 -4.19 18.18
C VAL A 230 -0.54 -3.24 16.99
N LEU A 231 -1.53 -2.39 16.77
CA LEU A 231 -1.57 -1.51 15.61
C LEU A 231 -0.70 -0.25 15.77
N GLY A 232 -0.41 0.14 17.01
CA GLY A 232 0.28 1.38 17.37
C GLY A 232 -0.52 2.65 17.09
N LYS A 233 -1.77 2.50 16.63
CA LYS A 233 -2.78 3.54 16.39
C LYS A 233 -4.17 2.97 16.69
N ILE A 234 -5.13 3.86 16.88
CA ILE A 234 -6.55 3.49 16.84
C ILE A 234 -6.95 3.45 15.36
N GLY A 235 -7.61 2.37 14.92
CA GLY A 235 -8.14 2.28 13.57
C GLY A 235 -9.25 3.32 13.35
N THR A 236 -9.29 3.94 12.18
CA THR A 236 -10.22 5.04 11.88
C THR A 236 -11.05 4.82 10.63
N ASP A 237 -10.84 3.74 9.87
CA ASP A 237 -11.46 3.56 8.56
C ASP A 237 -13.00 3.61 8.59
N ILE A 238 -13.60 2.99 9.60
CA ILE A 238 -15.07 2.97 9.79
C ILE A 238 -15.61 4.38 10.04
N VAL A 239 -14.92 5.15 10.90
CA VAL A 239 -15.34 6.49 11.32
C VAL A 239 -15.09 7.52 10.23
N ASP A 240 -14.01 7.35 9.46
CA ASP A 240 -13.60 8.24 8.37
C ASP A 240 -14.31 7.93 7.05
N ASN A 241 -15.35 7.09 7.07
CA ASN A 241 -16.12 6.69 5.89
C ASN A 241 -15.24 6.09 4.78
N LYS A 242 -14.15 5.39 5.12
CA LYS A 242 -13.21 4.89 4.11
C LYS A 242 -13.84 3.74 3.31
N CYS A 243 -13.58 3.74 2.00
CA CYS A 243 -13.91 2.63 1.10
C CYS A 243 -12.92 1.48 1.30
N SER A 244 -12.84 0.91 2.50
CA SER A 244 -11.88 -0.14 2.86
C SER A 244 -12.26 -1.51 2.29
N TRP A 245 -11.31 -2.44 2.26
CA TRP A 245 -11.59 -3.82 1.85
C TRP A 245 -12.64 -4.50 2.75
N VAL A 246 -12.61 -4.19 4.05
CA VAL A 246 -13.47 -4.80 5.08
C VAL A 246 -14.94 -4.45 4.84
N VAL A 247 -15.25 -3.16 4.63
CA VAL A 247 -16.63 -2.74 4.34
C VAL A 247 -17.10 -3.29 2.99
N ASN A 248 -16.26 -3.26 1.96
CA ASN A 248 -16.63 -3.79 0.64
C ASN A 248 -16.92 -5.30 0.68
N THR A 249 -16.17 -6.05 1.48
CA THR A 249 -16.41 -7.47 1.72
C THR A 249 -17.75 -7.69 2.43
N ALA A 250 -18.04 -6.88 3.46
CA ALA A 250 -19.32 -6.95 4.17
C ALA A 250 -20.52 -6.59 3.27
N LEU A 251 -20.39 -5.56 2.43
CA LEU A 251 -21.43 -5.15 1.47
C LEU A 251 -21.69 -6.22 0.41
N LEU A 252 -20.66 -6.96 0.01
CA LEU A 252 -20.78 -8.06 -0.95
C LEU A 252 -21.45 -9.29 -0.33
N LEU A 253 -21.08 -9.65 0.90
CA LEU A 253 -21.72 -10.73 1.67
C LEU A 253 -23.20 -10.44 2.03
N THR A 254 -23.57 -9.17 2.03
CA THR A 254 -24.94 -8.69 2.31
C THR A 254 -25.67 -8.21 1.04
N SER A 255 -25.13 -8.52 -0.14
CA SER A 255 -25.76 -8.19 -1.42
C SER A 255 -27.17 -8.78 -1.51
N PRO A 256 -28.14 -8.11 -2.16
CA PRO A 256 -29.47 -8.68 -2.41
C PRO A 256 -29.46 -10.02 -3.16
N THR A 257 -28.38 -10.29 -3.91
CA THR A 257 -28.16 -11.55 -4.65
C THR A 257 -27.49 -12.64 -3.81
N ALA A 258 -27.03 -12.34 -2.59
CA ALA A 258 -26.40 -13.31 -1.72
C ALA A 258 -27.46 -14.26 -1.15
N LEU A 259 -27.42 -15.52 -1.60
CA LEU A 259 -28.32 -16.58 -1.12
C LEU A 259 -27.90 -17.15 0.24
N SER A 260 -26.60 -17.06 0.56
CA SER A 260 -26.03 -17.54 1.82
C SER A 260 -24.67 -16.87 2.06
N ASN A 261 -24.26 -16.78 3.33
CA ASN A 261 -22.91 -16.36 3.69
C ASN A 261 -21.99 -17.60 3.79
N PRO A 262 -20.96 -17.74 2.93
CA PRO A 262 -20.05 -18.89 2.97
C PRO A 262 -19.19 -18.96 4.24
N PHE A 263 -19.06 -17.88 5.01
CA PHE A 263 -18.22 -17.81 6.21
C PHE A 263 -19.00 -17.91 7.52
N ASN A 264 -20.30 -17.68 7.45
CA ASN A 264 -21.24 -17.93 8.53
C ASN A 264 -22.55 -18.54 8.00
N PRO A 265 -22.63 -19.88 7.90
CA PRO A 265 -23.83 -20.57 7.42
C PRO A 265 -25.08 -20.37 8.29
N SER A 266 -24.93 -19.83 9.51
CA SER A 266 -26.04 -19.58 10.43
C SER A 266 -26.84 -18.31 10.11
N THR A 267 -26.32 -17.41 9.26
CA THR A 267 -27.05 -16.20 8.86
C THR A 267 -28.15 -16.52 7.84
N THR A 268 -29.37 -16.07 8.12
CA THR A 268 -30.49 -16.13 7.18
C THR A 268 -30.47 -14.95 6.19
N PRO A 269 -31.13 -15.04 5.04
CA PRO A 269 -31.26 -13.92 4.11
C PRO A 269 -31.88 -12.67 4.74
N GLU A 270 -32.84 -12.84 5.64
CA GLU A 270 -33.46 -11.74 6.41
C GLU A 270 -32.42 -11.07 7.31
N ARG A 271 -31.59 -11.86 7.99
CA ARG A 271 -30.51 -11.34 8.83
C ARG A 271 -29.47 -10.59 8.00
N LEU A 272 -29.14 -11.05 6.80
CA LEU A 272 -28.22 -10.34 5.90
C LEU A 272 -28.76 -8.97 5.48
N ARG A 273 -30.09 -8.84 5.29
CA ARG A 273 -30.74 -7.54 5.02
C ARG A 273 -30.72 -6.62 6.23
N GLU A 274 -30.95 -7.14 7.43
CA GLU A 274 -30.81 -6.36 8.67
C GLU A 274 -29.37 -5.87 8.85
N ILE A 275 -28.40 -6.75 8.62
CA ILE A 275 -26.97 -6.40 8.67
C ILE A 275 -26.66 -5.30 7.65
N ARG A 276 -27.21 -5.39 6.44
CA ARG A 276 -27.05 -4.35 5.42
C ARG A 276 -27.55 -2.99 5.92
N GLN A 277 -28.72 -2.96 6.54
CA GLN A 277 -29.27 -1.73 7.13
C GLN A 277 -28.41 -1.20 8.27
N ILE A 278 -27.89 -2.07 9.14
CA ILE A 278 -26.99 -1.69 10.23
C ILE A 278 -25.73 -1.00 9.67
N LEU A 279 -25.14 -1.52 8.59
CA LEU A 279 -24.00 -0.89 7.93
C LEU A 279 -24.36 0.52 7.42
N GLU A 280 -25.50 0.67 6.74
CA GLU A 280 -25.95 1.98 6.21
C GLU A 280 -26.21 3.03 7.31
N GLU A 281 -26.71 2.60 8.46
CA GLU A 281 -27.03 3.49 9.58
C GLU A 281 -25.81 3.88 10.42
N ASN A 282 -24.79 3.00 10.50
CA ASN A 282 -23.69 3.14 11.46
C ASN A 282 -22.32 3.44 10.85
N TYR A 283 -22.10 3.19 9.56
CA TYR A 283 -20.81 3.48 8.92
C TYR A 283 -20.57 4.99 8.75
N GLY A 284 -19.33 5.45 8.93
CA GLY A 284 -18.96 6.87 8.77
C GLY A 284 -19.53 7.80 9.85
N LYS A 285 -20.02 7.27 10.97
CA LYS A 285 -20.50 8.06 12.11
C LYS A 285 -19.34 8.49 13.00
N LYS A 286 -19.27 9.78 13.33
CA LYS A 286 -18.17 10.38 14.10
C LYS A 286 -18.53 10.63 15.57
N GLU A 287 -19.80 10.45 15.92
CA GLU A 287 -20.34 10.70 17.25
C GLU A 287 -19.76 9.74 18.29
N LYS A 288 -19.34 10.31 19.42
CA LYS A 288 -18.87 9.58 20.60
C LYS A 288 -19.83 9.81 21.75
N ASP A 289 -20.03 8.78 22.57
CA ASP A 289 -20.80 8.89 23.81
C ASP A 289 -20.04 9.69 24.88
N VAL A 290 -20.66 9.80 26.07
CA VAL A 290 -20.10 10.54 27.22
C VAL A 290 -18.76 9.94 27.67
N GLN A 291 -18.51 8.67 27.36
CA GLN A 291 -17.29 7.92 27.67
C GLN A 291 -16.24 8.03 26.56
N GLY A 292 -16.53 8.73 25.45
CA GLY A 292 -15.63 8.89 24.31
C GLY A 292 -15.62 7.69 23.35
N VAL A 293 -16.60 6.78 23.48
CA VAL A 293 -16.72 5.56 22.67
C VAL A 293 -17.68 5.81 21.51
N ASN A 294 -17.31 5.33 20.32
CA ASN A 294 -18.18 5.39 19.15
C ASN A 294 -19.02 4.10 19.07
N GLN A 295 -20.28 4.19 19.50
CA GLN A 295 -21.20 3.04 19.51
C GLN A 295 -21.52 2.51 18.11
N ALA A 296 -21.57 3.40 17.12
CA ALA A 296 -21.80 3.03 15.72
C ALA A 296 -20.62 2.23 15.17
N GLU A 297 -19.39 2.65 15.47
CA GLU A 297 -18.17 1.90 15.12
C GLU A 297 -18.18 0.50 15.73
N LEU A 298 -18.50 0.36 17.02
CA LEU A 298 -18.61 -0.93 17.69
C LEU A 298 -19.64 -1.83 17.01
N ARG A 299 -20.81 -1.28 16.66
CA ARG A 299 -21.87 -2.02 15.98
C ARG A 299 -21.44 -2.53 14.60
N VAL A 300 -20.68 -1.73 13.85
CA VAL A 300 -20.10 -2.16 12.57
C VAL A 300 -19.08 -3.28 12.79
N LYS A 301 -18.22 -3.19 13.81
CA LYS A 301 -17.25 -4.25 14.14
C LYS A 301 -17.92 -5.56 14.51
N GLU A 302 -18.99 -5.53 15.29
CA GLU A 302 -19.80 -6.72 15.61
C GLU A 302 -20.37 -7.38 14.35
N VAL A 303 -20.87 -6.57 13.42
CA VAL A 303 -21.36 -7.05 12.12
C VAL A 303 -20.25 -7.73 11.33
N TYR A 304 -19.03 -7.19 11.32
CA TYR A 304 -17.90 -7.81 10.61
C TYR A 304 -17.52 -9.17 11.21
N GLU A 305 -17.59 -9.31 12.53
CA GLU A 305 -17.40 -10.61 13.18
C GLU A 305 -18.54 -11.58 12.85
N GLU A 306 -19.79 -11.12 12.91
CA GLU A 306 -20.98 -11.93 12.57
C GLU A 306 -20.93 -12.40 11.10
N LEU A 307 -20.48 -11.56 10.18
CA LEU A 307 -20.31 -11.94 8.76
C LEU A 307 -19.13 -12.89 8.53
N GLY A 308 -18.25 -13.09 9.51
CA GLY A 308 -17.07 -13.93 9.37
C GLY A 308 -15.98 -13.32 8.48
N VAL A 309 -15.83 -11.99 8.51
CA VAL A 309 -14.84 -11.26 7.69
C VAL A 309 -13.39 -11.74 7.95
N ARG A 310 -13.08 -12.23 9.16
CA ARG A 310 -11.79 -12.87 9.46
C ARG A 310 -11.52 -14.09 8.56
N LYS A 311 -12.50 -14.98 8.42
CA LYS A 311 -12.38 -16.16 7.54
C LYS A 311 -12.29 -15.76 6.08
N ALA A 312 -13.03 -14.71 5.68
CA ALA A 312 -12.93 -14.13 4.35
C ALA A 312 -11.51 -13.64 4.05
N TYR A 313 -10.89 -12.95 5.02
CA TYR A 313 -9.52 -12.46 4.92
C TYR A 313 -8.51 -13.60 4.86
N GLU A 314 -8.64 -14.62 5.72
CA GLU A 314 -7.76 -15.80 5.71
C GLU A 314 -7.76 -16.50 4.33
N LYS A 315 -8.94 -16.74 3.75
CA LYS A 315 -9.05 -17.31 2.40
C LYS A 315 -8.49 -16.40 1.31
N TYR A 316 -8.70 -15.09 1.44
CA TYR A 316 -8.12 -14.11 0.52
C TYR A 316 -6.59 -14.15 0.59
N GLU A 317 -6.01 -14.07 1.79
CA GLU A 317 -4.57 -14.07 2.03
C GLU A 317 -3.94 -15.35 1.50
N GLU A 318 -4.53 -16.52 1.78
CA GLU A 318 -4.04 -17.81 1.28
C GLU A 318 -3.92 -17.83 -0.25
N ARG A 319 -4.98 -17.42 -0.97
CA ARG A 319 -4.93 -17.35 -2.43
C ARG A 319 -3.89 -16.36 -2.92
N VAL A 320 -3.94 -15.13 -2.41
CA VAL A 320 -3.08 -14.02 -2.86
C VAL A 320 -1.61 -14.39 -2.72
N VAL A 321 -1.24 -14.93 -1.55
CA VAL A 321 0.12 -15.36 -1.27
C VAL A 321 0.51 -16.56 -2.13
N GLY A 322 -0.41 -17.50 -2.39
CA GLY A 322 -0.21 -18.60 -3.33
C GLY A 322 0.15 -18.11 -4.74
N VAL A 323 -0.70 -17.25 -5.32
CA VAL A 323 -0.49 -16.67 -6.65
C VAL A 323 0.80 -15.86 -6.71
N LEU A 324 1.10 -15.05 -5.68
CA LEU A 324 2.34 -14.28 -5.61
C LEU A 324 3.56 -15.19 -5.56
N ARG A 325 3.53 -16.27 -4.77
CA ARG A 325 4.63 -17.25 -4.71
C ARG A 325 4.85 -17.93 -6.05
N GLU A 326 3.79 -18.31 -6.75
CA GLU A 326 3.88 -18.90 -8.10
C GLU A 326 4.51 -17.91 -9.10
N ARG A 327 4.02 -16.66 -9.15
CA ARG A 327 4.58 -15.63 -10.03
C ARG A 327 6.05 -15.33 -9.72
N ILE A 328 6.39 -15.23 -8.44
CA ILE A 328 7.78 -15.04 -7.98
C ILE A 328 8.63 -16.27 -8.35
N ALA A 329 8.09 -17.48 -8.25
CA ALA A 329 8.79 -18.70 -8.62
C ALA A 329 9.10 -18.79 -10.13
N ALA A 330 8.23 -18.23 -10.97
CA ALA A 330 8.41 -18.16 -12.42
C ALA A 330 9.46 -17.13 -12.87
N VAL A 331 9.93 -16.25 -11.97
CA VAL A 331 10.99 -15.27 -12.29
C VAL A 331 12.30 -16.00 -12.60
N LYS A 332 12.83 -15.78 -13.80
CA LYS A 332 14.13 -16.31 -14.23
C LYS A 332 15.23 -15.34 -13.89
N ASP A 333 16.08 -15.69 -12.93
CA ASP A 333 17.26 -14.89 -12.60
C ASP A 333 18.21 -14.81 -13.79
N ARG A 334 18.52 -13.58 -14.22
CA ARG A 334 19.54 -13.30 -15.25
C ARG A 334 20.65 -12.45 -14.66
N GLU A 335 21.85 -12.57 -15.18
CA GLU A 335 22.96 -11.67 -14.84
C GLU A 335 22.61 -10.24 -15.31
N GLY A 336 22.80 -9.24 -14.43
CA GLY A 336 22.37 -7.85 -14.70
C GLY A 336 20.85 -7.62 -14.77
N GLY A 337 20.04 -8.67 -14.53
CA GLY A 337 18.57 -8.59 -14.60
C GLY A 337 17.89 -8.67 -13.24
N LEU A 338 16.56 -8.55 -13.28
CA LEU A 338 15.67 -8.64 -12.13
C LEU A 338 15.84 -9.98 -11.39
N LYS A 339 16.06 -9.89 -10.07
CA LYS A 339 16.29 -11.06 -9.21
C LYS A 339 15.03 -11.44 -8.44
N LYS A 340 14.74 -12.74 -8.39
CA LYS A 340 13.65 -13.34 -7.61
C LYS A 340 13.71 -12.97 -6.13
N GLU A 341 14.92 -12.82 -5.58
CA GLU A 341 15.14 -12.48 -4.18
C GLU A 341 14.53 -11.13 -3.79
N VAL A 342 14.49 -10.16 -4.71
CA VAL A 342 13.87 -8.85 -4.47
C VAL A 342 12.41 -9.02 -4.08
N PHE A 343 11.64 -9.75 -4.89
CA PHE A 343 10.22 -10.00 -4.61
C PHE A 343 9.98 -10.89 -3.40
N THR A 344 10.84 -11.88 -3.20
CA THR A 344 10.75 -12.77 -2.03
C THR A 344 10.97 -11.99 -0.74
N SER A 345 11.92 -11.03 -0.74
CA SER A 345 12.17 -10.12 0.38
C SER A 345 10.97 -9.22 0.66
N PHE A 346 10.37 -8.60 -0.36
CA PHE A 346 9.15 -7.80 -0.19
C PHE A 346 8.00 -8.65 0.38
N LEU A 347 7.73 -9.82 -0.21
CA LEU A 347 6.66 -10.70 0.27
C LEU A 347 6.91 -11.16 1.72
N GLY A 348 8.15 -11.53 2.06
CA GLY A 348 8.50 -11.94 3.43
C GLY A 348 8.35 -10.84 4.48
N LYS A 349 8.45 -9.57 4.08
CA LYS A 349 8.26 -8.41 4.97
C LYS A 349 6.78 -8.07 5.20
N ILE A 350 5.88 -8.50 4.30
CA ILE A 350 4.44 -8.17 4.34
C ILE A 350 3.62 -9.36 4.85
N TYR A 351 4.00 -10.58 4.44
CA TYR A 351 3.26 -11.79 4.77
C TYR A 351 3.17 -11.98 6.28
N LYS A 352 1.94 -12.10 6.80
CA LYS A 352 1.64 -12.25 8.23
C LYS A 352 2.32 -11.21 9.13
N ARG A 353 2.47 -9.99 8.63
CA ARG A 353 2.99 -8.89 9.44
C ARG A 353 2.06 -8.66 10.64
N SER A 354 2.55 -9.02 11.83
CA SER A 354 2.18 -8.36 13.08
C SER A 354 3.08 -7.15 13.18
N LYS A 355 2.54 -5.94 13.37
CA LYS A 355 3.34 -4.72 13.42
C LYS A 355 4.38 -4.76 14.54
#